data_AF-A0A7I8ICW6-F1
#
_entry.id   AF-A0A7I8ICW6-F1
#
_cell.length_a   1.000
_cell.length_b   1.000
_cell.length_c   1.000
_cell.angle_alpha   90.00
_cell.angle_beta   90.00
_cell.angle_gamma   90.00
#
_symmetry.space_group_name_H-M   'P 1'
#
loop_
_entity.id
_entity.type
_entity.pdbx_description
1 polymer ?
#
loop_
_entity_poly.entity_id
_entity_poly.type
_entity_poly.pdbx_seq_one_letter_code
_entity_poly.pdbx_strand_id
1 'polypeptide(L)'
;MAFSADRTAAGGLKQACNSFQAAAGAFAFLLDLSAECAAALERLMLAQAQECFFEKVIGDAKAPGLCCKVARQVSLYYEEASAALNSPPLNQHFDRMWISYAQIKAAHFYAEACYRISLDLHEREEIAEEIARLKSAIGALNDSKQFARGVAAPLLDAVNDLEGCLNLNLERALKENDRVYLMRVPQISSLAPLPAASLVKPFPMADILDASKERLFATLVPDNSAKALSRYTQMVDDIIRVQAETLQQGSETASIRLKEMDLPHSILALDGIFSLPADIKEDVEAVLVVGGPAGLDAEFQQLRT
;
A
#
# COMPACT_ATOMS: atom_id res chain seq x y z
N MET A 1 -12.12 -0.54 15.33
CA MET A 1 -11.30 -1.29 16.30
C MET A 1 -10.58 -0.38 17.29
N ALA A 2 -9.89 0.69 16.87
CA ALA A 2 -9.15 1.56 17.79
C ALA A 2 -10.04 2.33 18.79
N PHE A 3 -11.21 2.82 18.35
CA PHE A 3 -12.16 3.56 19.19
C PHE A 3 -12.98 2.66 20.15
N SER A 4 -13.04 1.35 19.89
CA SER A 4 -13.77 0.39 20.71
C SER A 4 -12.88 -0.27 21.78
N ALA A 5 -11.58 0.02 21.80
CA ALA A 5 -10.65 -0.55 22.77
C ALA A 5 -10.73 0.21 24.11
N ASP A 6 -10.75 -0.54 25.20
CA ASP A 6 -10.70 0.03 26.55
C ASP A 6 -9.29 0.56 26.86
N ARG A 7 -9.12 1.88 26.76
CA ARG A 7 -7.85 2.56 26.99
C ARG A 7 -7.50 2.72 28.47
N THR A 8 -8.37 2.32 29.38
CA THR A 8 -8.02 2.25 30.81
C THR A 8 -7.15 1.04 31.13
N ALA A 9 -7.19 0.00 30.28
CA ALA A 9 -6.38 -1.20 30.41
C ALA A 9 -5.16 -1.19 29.48
N ALA A 10 -4.01 -1.64 29.97
CA ALA A 10 -2.76 -1.71 29.19
C ALA A 10 -2.89 -2.52 27.88
N GLY A 11 -3.71 -3.58 27.88
CA GLY A 11 -4.01 -4.36 26.68
C GLY A 11 -4.77 -3.57 25.63
N GLY A 12 -5.78 -2.79 26.03
CA GLY A 12 -6.56 -1.96 25.12
C GLY A 12 -5.79 -0.76 24.59
N LEU A 13 -4.91 -0.15 25.39
CA LEU A 13 -3.97 0.88 24.92
C LEU A 13 -3.06 0.36 23.80
N LYS A 14 -2.48 -0.83 23.97
CA LYS A 14 -1.63 -1.46 22.95
C LYS A 14 -2.44 -1.77 21.69
N GLN A 15 -3.66 -2.28 21.83
CA GLN A 15 -4.55 -2.57 20.70
C GLN A 15 -4.92 -1.30 19.93
N ALA A 16 -5.31 -0.23 20.64
CA ALA A 16 -5.67 1.06 20.05
C ALA A 16 -4.48 1.65 19.29
N CYS A 17 -3.31 1.71 19.92
CA CYS A 17 -2.09 2.23 19.32
C CYS A 17 -1.68 1.47 18.04
N ASN A 18 -1.68 0.13 18.09
CA ASN A 18 -1.37 -0.69 16.91
C ASN A 18 -2.39 -0.47 15.78
N SER A 19 -3.67 -0.36 16.12
CA SER A 19 -4.73 -0.10 15.14
C SER A 19 -4.58 1.27 14.48
N PHE A 20 -4.21 2.31 15.23
CA PHE A 20 -3.98 3.65 14.67
C PHE A 20 -2.73 3.70 13.78
N GLN A 21 -1.62 3.08 14.20
CA GLN A 21 -0.44 2.97 13.35
C GLN A 21 -0.74 2.21 12.05
N ALA A 22 -1.62 1.20 12.12
CA ALA A 22 -2.03 0.42 10.95
C ALA A 22 -2.89 1.26 10.00
N ALA A 23 -3.83 2.04 10.56
CA ALA A 23 -4.62 2.99 9.78
C ALA A 23 -3.74 4.07 9.13
N ALA A 24 -2.74 4.60 9.85
CA ALA A 24 -1.77 5.54 9.29
C ALA A 24 -1.02 4.93 8.09
N GLY A 25 -0.51 3.70 8.25
CA GLY A 25 0.14 2.97 7.16
C GLY A 25 -0.77 2.72 5.96
N ALA A 26 -2.04 2.40 6.20
CA ALA A 26 -3.03 2.21 5.15
C ALA A 26 -3.29 3.50 4.37
N PHE A 27 -3.52 4.63 5.04
CA PHE A 27 -3.71 5.91 4.37
C PHE A 27 -2.48 6.32 3.55
N ALA A 28 -1.27 6.08 4.05
CA ALA A 28 -0.03 6.34 3.32
C ALA A 28 0.13 5.48 2.05
N PHE A 29 -0.53 4.32 1.98
CA PHE A 29 -0.45 3.39 0.86
C PHE A 29 -1.60 3.54 -0.15
N LEU A 30 -2.73 4.10 0.24
CA LEU A 30 -3.92 4.22 -0.61
C LEU A 30 -3.71 5.22 -1.75
N LEU A 31 -3.96 4.78 -2.98
CA LEU A 31 -3.87 5.59 -4.20
C LEU A 31 -5.19 6.27 -4.60
N ASP A 32 -6.31 5.88 -3.97
CA ASP A 32 -7.65 6.37 -4.30
C ASP A 32 -7.99 7.74 -3.67
N LEU A 33 -7.13 8.24 -2.78
CA LEU A 33 -7.23 9.56 -2.16
C LEU A 33 -6.23 10.52 -2.79
N SER A 34 -6.51 11.83 -2.75
CA SER A 34 -5.47 12.81 -3.05
C SER A 34 -4.32 12.68 -2.05
N ALA A 35 -3.09 12.95 -2.48
CA ALA A 35 -1.91 12.83 -1.63
C ALA A 35 -2.03 13.70 -0.37
N GLU A 36 -2.65 14.87 -0.49
CA GLU A 36 -2.89 15.80 0.62
C GLU A 36 -3.90 15.23 1.62
N CYS A 37 -4.98 14.62 1.15
CA CYS A 37 -5.98 13.97 2.00
C CYS A 37 -5.38 12.76 2.75
N ALA A 38 -4.65 11.91 2.02
CA ALA A 38 -3.95 10.76 2.59
C ALA A 38 -2.96 11.19 3.68
N ALA A 39 -2.13 12.21 3.41
CA ALA A 39 -1.17 12.74 4.38
C ALA A 39 -1.84 13.37 5.61
N ALA A 40 -2.97 14.07 5.44
CA ALA A 40 -3.72 14.65 6.55
C ALA A 40 -4.30 13.56 7.48
N LEU A 41 -4.88 12.50 6.89
CA LEU A 41 -5.43 11.38 7.64
C LEU A 41 -4.34 10.53 8.30
N GLU A 42 -3.23 10.28 7.61
CA GLU A 42 -2.04 9.64 8.18
C GLU A 42 -1.58 10.40 9.43
N ARG A 43 -1.43 11.72 9.32
CA ARG A 43 -1.00 12.57 10.43
C ARG A 43 -1.97 12.51 11.61
N LEU A 44 -3.28 12.54 11.35
CA LEU A 44 -4.31 12.42 12.39
C LEU A 44 -4.23 11.05 13.10
N MET A 45 -4.01 9.97 12.35
CA MET A 45 -3.85 8.63 12.93
C MET A 45 -2.58 8.50 13.76
N LEU A 46 -1.46 9.10 13.32
CA LEU A 46 -0.23 9.16 14.12
C LEU A 46 -0.41 9.98 15.41
N ALA A 47 -1.15 11.09 15.36
CA ALA A 47 -1.50 11.88 16.54
C ALA A 47 -2.23 11.02 17.59
N GLN A 48 -3.25 10.29 17.16
CA GLN A 48 -4.03 9.39 18.02
C GLN A 48 -3.22 8.20 18.53
N ALA A 49 -2.31 7.65 17.72
CA ALA A 49 -1.41 6.59 18.16
C ALA A 49 -0.42 7.08 19.23
N GLN A 50 0.15 8.27 19.04
CA GLN A 50 1.07 8.90 19.99
C GLN A 50 0.35 9.27 21.29
N GLU A 51 -0.92 9.69 21.21
CA GLU A 51 -1.79 9.92 22.37
C GLU A 51 -1.95 8.65 23.22
N CYS A 52 -2.19 7.49 22.62
CA CYS A 52 -2.21 6.21 23.36
C CYS A 52 -0.86 5.90 24.04
N PHE A 53 0.26 6.27 23.41
CA PHE A 53 1.56 6.15 24.06
C PHE A 53 1.73 7.14 25.21
N PHE A 54 1.18 8.35 25.09
CA PHE A 54 1.15 9.31 26.19
C PHE A 54 0.37 8.75 27.39
N GLU A 55 -0.86 8.28 27.17
CA GLU A 55 -1.69 7.63 28.21
C GLU A 55 -0.91 6.50 28.89
N LYS A 56 -0.19 5.69 28.11
CA LYS A 56 0.68 4.64 28.63
C LYS A 56 1.82 5.17 29.50
N VAL A 57 2.60 6.15 29.04
CA VAL A 57 3.75 6.64 29.84
C VAL A 57 3.32 7.34 31.12
N ILE A 58 2.12 7.95 31.12
CA ILE A 58 1.48 8.46 32.34
C ILE A 58 1.07 7.31 33.26
N GLY A 59 0.38 6.29 32.74
CA GLY A 59 -0.01 5.11 33.52
C GLY A 59 1.17 4.32 34.10
N ASP A 60 2.29 4.26 33.37
CA ASP A 60 3.54 3.64 33.80
C ASP A 60 4.35 4.54 34.77
N ALA A 61 3.82 5.70 35.18
CA ALA A 61 4.47 6.68 36.06
C ALA A 61 5.90 7.05 35.62
N LYS A 62 6.10 7.28 34.31
CA LYS A 62 7.41 7.70 33.79
C LYS A 62 7.77 9.12 34.23
N ALA A 63 9.06 9.43 34.22
CA ALA A 63 9.59 10.72 34.62
C ALA A 63 8.92 11.89 33.86
N PRO A 64 8.62 13.03 34.52
CA PRO A 64 7.90 14.14 33.91
C PRO A 64 8.56 14.67 32.62
N GLY A 65 9.89 14.72 32.57
CA GLY A 65 10.63 15.13 31.37
C GLY A 65 10.42 14.21 30.16
N LEU A 66 10.22 12.89 30.35
CA LEU A 66 9.86 11.99 29.26
C LEU A 66 8.42 12.23 28.82
N CYS A 67 7.50 12.34 29.77
CA CYS A 67 6.09 12.61 29.52
C CYS A 67 5.89 13.92 28.75
N CYS A 68 6.67 14.97 29.07
CA CYS A 68 6.72 16.23 28.33
C CYS A 68 7.05 16.01 26.85
N LYS A 69 8.13 15.27 26.55
CA LYS A 69 8.57 15.01 25.16
C LYS A 69 7.51 14.27 24.35
N VAL A 70 6.86 13.29 24.97
CA VAL A 70 5.79 12.50 24.35
C VAL A 70 4.57 13.38 24.10
N ALA A 71 4.10 14.15 25.09
CA ALA A 71 2.97 15.07 24.98
C ALA A 71 3.21 16.14 23.91
N ARG A 72 4.41 16.73 23.86
CA ARG A 72 4.75 17.73 22.85
C ARG A 72 4.66 17.14 21.44
N GLN A 73 5.08 15.89 21.24
CA GLN A 73 4.93 15.25 19.95
C GLN A 73 3.47 14.99 19.57
N VAL A 74 2.60 14.64 20.53
CA VAL A 74 1.15 14.51 20.28
C VAL A 74 0.58 15.84 19.78
N SER A 75 0.92 16.92 20.49
CA SER A 75 0.52 18.29 20.14
C SER A 75 0.94 18.66 18.72
N LEU A 76 2.21 18.45 18.36
CA LEU A 76 2.73 18.72 17.02
C LEU A 76 1.97 17.95 15.93
N TYR A 77 1.71 16.65 16.13
CA TYR A 77 0.95 15.87 15.15
C TYR A 77 -0.47 16.39 14.97
N TYR A 78 -1.15 16.82 16.04
CA TYR A 78 -2.47 17.45 15.91
C TYR A 78 -2.41 18.85 15.27
N GLU A 79 -1.37 19.66 15.54
CA GLU A 79 -1.15 20.94 14.87
C GLU A 79 -1.05 20.74 13.36
N GLU A 80 -0.18 19.81 12.93
CA GLU A 80 0.03 19.48 11.52
C GLU A 80 -1.22 18.89 10.87
N ALA A 81 -1.94 17.98 11.54
CA ALA A 81 -3.19 17.43 11.05
C ALA A 81 -4.26 18.51 10.89
N SER A 82 -4.41 19.40 11.86
CA SER A 82 -5.40 20.48 11.81
C SER A 82 -5.09 21.48 10.68
N ALA A 83 -3.81 21.81 10.47
CA ALA A 83 -3.38 22.69 9.40
C ALA A 83 -3.65 22.06 8.02
N ALA A 84 -3.36 20.77 7.86
CA ALA A 84 -3.62 20.04 6.64
C ALA A 84 -5.14 19.95 6.35
N LEU A 85 -5.96 19.58 7.34
CA LEU A 85 -7.41 19.50 7.20
C LEU A 85 -8.06 20.86 6.90
N ASN A 86 -7.49 21.95 7.40
CA ASN A 86 -8.00 23.30 7.15
C ASN A 86 -7.49 23.92 5.84
N SER A 87 -6.61 23.23 5.11
CA SER A 87 -6.11 23.70 3.81
C SER A 87 -7.14 23.49 2.69
N PRO A 88 -7.33 24.45 1.76
CA PRO A 88 -8.17 24.23 0.57
C PRO A 88 -7.51 23.24 -0.42
N PRO A 89 -8.29 22.41 -1.14
CA PRO A 89 -9.75 22.28 -1.07
C PRO A 89 -10.23 21.34 0.05
N LEU A 90 -9.32 20.74 0.81
CA LEU A 90 -9.63 19.70 1.80
C LEU A 90 -10.62 20.17 2.87
N ASN A 91 -10.52 21.43 3.29
CA ASN A 91 -11.43 22.05 4.25
C ASN A 91 -12.91 22.14 3.80
N GLN A 92 -13.20 21.90 2.52
CA GLN A 92 -14.56 21.82 1.98
C GLN A 92 -15.13 20.40 2.06
N HIS A 93 -14.26 19.39 2.23
CA HIS A 93 -14.63 17.98 2.23
C HIS A 93 -14.72 17.37 3.63
N PHE A 94 -14.09 18.01 4.63
CA PHE A 94 -14.15 17.57 6.03
C PHE A 94 -15.13 18.40 6.84
N ASP A 95 -15.80 17.74 7.79
CA ASP A 95 -16.58 18.43 8.80
C ASP A 95 -15.65 19.35 9.61
N ARG A 96 -16.04 20.62 9.75
CA ARG A 96 -15.32 21.62 10.54
C ARG A 96 -15.11 21.17 11.99
N MET A 97 -15.95 20.26 12.48
CA MET A 97 -15.78 19.64 13.79
C MET A 97 -14.48 18.85 13.95
N TRP A 98 -13.97 18.24 12.87
CA TRP A 98 -12.69 17.52 12.91
C TRP A 98 -11.52 18.48 13.09
N ILE A 99 -11.57 19.63 12.41
CA ILE A 99 -10.58 20.70 12.52
C ILE A 99 -10.58 21.25 13.93
N SER A 100 -11.76 21.61 14.46
CA SER A 100 -11.91 22.10 15.84
C SER A 100 -11.41 21.09 16.87
N TYR A 101 -11.74 19.80 16.70
CA TYR A 101 -11.27 18.73 17.58
C TYR A 101 -9.75 18.64 17.60
N ALA A 102 -9.11 18.62 16.42
CA ALA A 102 -7.66 18.57 16.31
C ALA A 102 -6.98 19.82 16.92
N GLN A 103 -7.55 21.01 16.72
CA GLN A 103 -7.03 22.26 17.30
C GLN A 103 -7.07 22.25 18.84
N ILE A 104 -8.16 21.78 19.44
CA ILE A 104 -8.26 21.68 20.90
C ILE A 104 -7.32 20.60 21.44
N LYS A 105 -7.23 19.45 20.77
CA LYS A 105 -6.27 18.40 21.13
C LYS A 105 -4.83 18.90 21.05
N ALA A 106 -4.48 19.66 20.01
CA ALA A 106 -3.16 20.28 19.89
C ALA A 106 -2.82 21.18 21.09
N ALA A 107 -3.75 22.07 21.47
CA ALA A 107 -3.60 22.97 22.61
C ALA A 107 -3.55 22.20 23.95
N HIS A 108 -4.43 21.22 24.13
CA HIS A 108 -4.47 20.36 25.32
C HIS A 108 -3.13 19.63 25.54
N PHE A 109 -2.57 19.02 24.49
CA PHE A 109 -1.30 18.30 24.61
C PHE A 109 -0.09 19.22 24.70
N TYR A 110 -0.16 20.44 24.16
CA TYR A 110 0.86 21.46 24.43
C TYR A 110 0.85 21.85 25.91
N ALA A 111 -0.34 22.07 26.47
CA ALA A 111 -0.52 22.40 27.86
C ALA A 111 -0.10 21.25 28.80
N GLU A 112 -0.38 19.99 28.45
CA GLU A 112 0.18 18.81 29.14
C GLU A 112 1.71 18.83 29.09
N ALA A 113 2.32 19.08 27.93
CA ALA A 113 3.78 19.13 27.82
C ALA A 113 4.39 20.21 28.75
N CYS A 114 3.78 21.40 28.79
CA CYS A 114 4.16 22.48 29.70
C CYS A 114 3.95 22.12 31.17
N TYR A 115 2.85 21.43 31.52
CA TYR A 115 2.61 20.95 32.87
C TYR A 115 3.66 19.92 33.30
N ARG A 116 3.99 18.95 32.45
CA ARG A 116 4.98 17.92 32.78
C ARG A 116 6.38 18.50 32.96
N ILE A 117 6.79 19.45 32.12
CA ILE A 117 8.09 20.12 32.31
C ILE A 117 8.09 21.05 33.52
N SER A 118 6.95 21.66 33.88
CA SER A 118 6.87 22.52 35.07
C SER A 118 7.17 21.73 36.34
N LEU A 119 6.74 20.47 36.43
CA LEU A 119 7.07 19.58 37.55
C LEU A 119 8.59 19.32 37.66
N ASP A 120 9.24 19.04 36.53
CA ASP A 120 10.70 18.81 36.46
C ASP A 120 11.51 20.09 36.76
N LEU A 121 11.05 21.25 36.29
CA LEU A 121 11.65 22.55 36.60
C LEU A 121 11.52 22.90 38.08
N HIS A 122 10.36 22.58 38.68
CA HIS A 122 10.11 22.80 40.10
C HIS A 122 11.09 22.01 40.97
N GLU A 123 11.31 20.72 40.65
CA GLU A 123 12.29 19.87 41.34
C GLU A 123 13.73 20.39 41.21
N ARG A 124 14.04 21.13 40.15
CA ARG A 124 15.35 21.76 39.92
C ARG A 124 15.44 23.19 40.44
N GLU A 125 14.40 23.67 41.12
CA GLU A 125 14.29 25.05 41.61
C GLU A 125 14.37 26.11 40.49
N GLU A 126 14.08 25.74 39.23
CA GLU A 126 14.05 26.64 38.07
C GLU A 126 12.68 27.35 37.95
N ILE A 127 12.25 27.98 39.04
CA ILE A 127 10.87 28.47 39.24
C ILE A 127 10.48 29.57 38.26
N ALA A 128 11.41 30.42 37.84
CA ALA A 128 11.12 31.46 36.86
C ALA A 128 10.68 30.87 35.50
N GLU A 129 11.36 29.83 35.02
CA GLU A 129 10.96 29.15 33.79
C GLU A 129 9.65 28.37 34.00
N GLU A 130 9.47 27.71 35.16
CA GLU A 130 8.22 27.04 35.54
C GLU A 130 7.01 27.99 35.35
N ILE A 131 7.07 29.18 35.94
CA ILE A 131 6.01 30.20 35.85
C ILE A 131 5.74 30.59 34.40
N ALA A 132 6.78 30.82 33.60
CA ALA A 132 6.64 31.23 32.21
C ALA A 132 6.00 30.12 31.35
N ARG A 133 6.37 28.86 31.58
CA ARG A 133 5.78 27.68 30.89
C ARG A 133 4.31 27.50 31.26
N LEU A 134 3.97 27.62 32.54
CA LEU A 134 2.59 27.51 33.01
C LEU A 134 1.70 28.62 32.43
N LYS A 135 2.19 29.88 32.39
CA LYS A 135 1.47 30.99 31.74
C LYS A 135 1.26 30.74 30.24
N SER A 136 2.28 30.23 29.55
CA SER A 136 2.17 29.87 28.13
C SER A 136 1.11 28.79 27.88
N ALA A 137 1.06 27.77 28.74
CA ALA A 137 0.06 26.69 28.66
C ALA A 137 -1.38 27.22 28.83
N ILE A 138 -1.61 28.03 29.87
CA ILE A 138 -2.93 28.62 30.15
C ILE A 138 -3.38 29.53 29.00
N GLY A 139 -2.46 30.31 28.42
CA GLY A 139 -2.75 31.11 27.22
C GLY A 139 -3.22 30.25 26.05
N ALA A 140 -2.48 29.17 25.74
CA ALA A 140 -2.82 28.26 24.65
C ALA A 140 -4.19 27.57 24.87
N LEU A 141 -4.51 27.17 26.11
CA LEU A 141 -5.83 26.61 26.43
C LEU A 141 -6.95 27.64 26.25
N ASN A 142 -6.76 28.88 26.70
CA ASN A 142 -7.73 29.95 26.54
C ASN A 142 -7.98 30.29 25.06
N ASP A 143 -6.93 30.38 24.26
CA ASP A 143 -7.06 30.61 22.81
C ASP A 143 -7.80 29.47 22.12
N SER A 144 -7.66 28.23 22.60
CA SER A 144 -8.35 27.08 22.01
C SER A 144 -9.87 27.06 22.26
N LYS A 145 -10.36 27.77 23.29
CA LYS A 145 -11.79 27.81 23.64
C LYS A 145 -12.65 28.38 22.51
N GLN A 146 -12.10 29.20 21.62
CA GLN A 146 -12.81 29.71 20.45
C GLN A 146 -13.25 28.59 19.48
N PHE A 147 -12.60 27.42 19.54
CA PHE A 147 -12.91 26.25 18.72
C PHE A 147 -13.82 25.24 19.42
N ALA A 148 -14.22 25.48 20.67
CA ALA A 148 -14.96 24.52 21.51
C ALA A 148 -16.38 24.19 21.04
N ARG A 149 -16.97 25.02 20.16
CA ARG A 149 -18.36 24.85 19.74
C ARG A 149 -18.56 23.52 19.01
N GLY A 150 -19.44 22.68 19.56
CA GLY A 150 -19.81 21.37 19.00
C GLY A 150 -18.85 20.23 19.40
N VAL A 151 -17.76 20.54 20.11
CA VAL A 151 -16.78 19.54 20.54
C VAL A 151 -17.36 18.73 21.69
N ALA A 152 -17.05 17.43 21.73
CA ALA A 152 -17.59 16.52 22.73
C ALA A 152 -17.22 16.96 24.16
N ALA A 153 -18.20 16.94 25.07
CA ALA A 153 -18.03 17.38 26.45
C ALA A 153 -16.82 16.74 27.17
N PRO A 154 -16.53 15.42 27.05
CA PRO A 154 -15.40 14.82 27.75
C PRO A 154 -14.03 15.43 27.41
N LEU A 155 -13.84 15.93 26.18
CA LEU A 155 -12.61 16.61 25.81
C LEU A 155 -12.53 18.00 26.47
N LEU A 156 -13.65 18.72 26.52
CA LEU A 156 -13.71 20.03 27.16
C LEU A 156 -13.51 19.91 28.67
N ASP A 157 -14.10 18.88 29.29
CA ASP A 157 -13.89 18.58 30.71
C ASP A 157 -12.41 18.33 31.00
N ALA A 158 -11.74 17.47 30.21
CA ALA A 158 -10.30 17.22 30.36
C ALA A 158 -9.44 18.48 30.17
N VAL A 159 -9.83 19.39 29.28
CA VAL A 159 -9.15 20.69 29.11
C VAL A 159 -9.33 21.57 30.34
N ASN A 160 -10.55 21.66 30.88
CA ASN A 160 -10.85 22.45 32.07
C ASN A 160 -10.14 21.90 33.32
N ASP A 161 -10.09 20.57 33.47
CA ASP A 161 -9.38 19.91 34.58
C ASP A 161 -7.88 20.21 34.53
N LEU A 162 -7.28 20.14 33.34
CA LEU A 162 -5.88 20.50 33.14
C LEU A 162 -5.62 21.99 33.40
N GLU A 163 -6.52 22.87 32.95
CA GLU A 163 -6.45 24.31 33.23
C GLU A 163 -6.50 24.59 34.75
N GLY A 164 -7.36 23.89 35.49
CA GLY A 164 -7.39 23.95 36.95
C GLY A 164 -6.06 23.53 37.60
N CYS A 165 -5.49 22.41 37.13
CA CYS A 165 -4.18 21.93 37.59
C CYS A 165 -3.05 22.94 37.31
N LEU A 166 -3.03 23.53 36.11
CA LEU A 166 -2.04 24.54 35.70
C LEU A 166 -2.14 25.80 36.57
N ASN A 167 -3.35 26.31 36.82
CA ASN A 167 -3.56 27.48 37.67
C ASN A 167 -3.09 27.24 39.10
N LEU A 168 -3.39 26.08 39.67
CA LEU A 168 -2.95 25.72 41.03
C LEU A 168 -1.42 25.67 41.14
N ASN A 169 -0.73 25.09 40.15
CA ASN A 169 0.73 25.07 40.13
C ASN A 169 1.32 26.46 39.90
N LEU A 170 0.67 27.29 39.07
CA LEU A 170 1.12 28.65 38.80
C LEU A 170 1.01 29.52 40.05
N GLU A 171 -0.10 29.45 40.79
CA GLU A 171 -0.29 30.16 42.05
C GLU A 171 0.76 29.75 43.09
N ARG A 172 1.05 28.45 43.20
CA ARG A 172 2.12 27.93 44.06
C ARG A 172 3.47 28.54 43.67
N ALA A 173 3.87 28.36 42.42
CA ALA A 173 5.17 28.79 41.92
C ALA A 173 5.37 30.31 42.05
N LEU A 174 4.33 31.12 41.76
CA LEU A 174 4.36 32.57 41.95
C LEU A 174 4.57 32.94 43.43
N LYS A 175 3.79 32.33 44.34
CA LYS A 175 3.89 32.61 45.77
C LYS A 175 5.25 32.26 46.35
N GLU A 176 5.83 31.15 45.91
CA GLU A 176 7.18 30.73 46.31
C GLU A 176 8.25 31.62 45.70
N ASN A 177 8.12 32.00 44.42
CA ASN A 177 9.05 32.92 43.78
C ASN A 177 9.02 34.30 44.45
N ASP A 178 7.85 34.82 44.82
CA ASP A 178 7.72 36.13 45.47
C ASP A 178 8.27 36.15 46.91
N ARG A 179 8.42 34.98 47.56
CA ARG A 179 8.81 34.87 48.97
C ARG A 179 10.20 34.29 49.20
N VAL A 180 10.64 33.39 48.33
CA VAL A 180 11.82 32.55 48.54
C VAL A 180 12.83 32.77 47.43
N TYR A 181 12.46 32.51 46.18
CA TYR A 181 13.43 32.45 45.07
C TYR A 181 13.76 33.81 44.44
N LEU A 182 12.78 34.72 44.40
CA LEU A 182 12.88 36.08 43.86
C LEU A 182 13.49 36.15 42.45
N MET A 183 13.24 35.13 41.63
CA MET A 183 13.79 35.03 40.28
C MET A 183 12.98 35.89 39.31
N ARG A 184 13.67 36.46 38.33
CA ARG A 184 13.01 37.22 37.25
C ARG A 184 12.38 36.26 36.25
N VAL A 185 11.04 36.30 36.16
CA VAL A 185 10.29 35.50 35.18
C VAL A 185 10.64 35.95 33.75
N PRO A 186 11.11 35.04 32.86
CA PRO A 186 11.41 35.35 31.47
C PRO A 186 10.13 35.62 30.67
N GLN A 187 10.29 36.24 29.50
CA GLN A 187 9.18 36.42 28.56
C GLN A 187 8.87 35.09 27.87
N ILE A 188 7.59 34.84 27.56
CA ILE A 188 7.17 33.60 26.89
C ILE A 188 7.87 33.43 25.53
N SER A 189 8.08 34.55 24.81
CA SER A 189 8.75 34.56 23.51
C SER A 189 10.25 34.25 23.57
N SER A 190 10.87 34.35 24.75
CA SER A 190 12.29 34.00 24.95
C SER A 190 12.51 32.55 25.40
N LEU A 191 11.45 31.77 25.62
CA LEU A 191 11.57 30.39 26.05
C LEU A 191 12.07 29.50 24.92
N ALA A 192 12.97 28.57 25.24
CA ALA A 192 13.40 27.55 24.29
C ALA A 192 12.22 26.65 23.87
N PRO A 193 12.14 26.18 22.63
CA PRO A 193 11.13 25.21 22.22
C PRO A 193 11.18 23.94 23.07
N LEU A 194 10.02 23.38 23.42
CA LEU A 194 9.96 22.11 24.14
C LEU A 194 10.49 20.97 23.26
N PRO A 195 11.31 20.06 23.80
CA PRO A 195 11.74 18.88 23.06
C PRO A 195 10.55 17.96 22.78
N ALA A 196 10.57 17.27 21.64
CA ALA A 196 9.54 16.31 21.23
C ALA A 196 10.15 14.94 20.94
N ALA A 197 9.40 13.86 21.17
CA ALA A 197 9.83 12.50 20.87
C ALA A 197 8.69 11.68 20.25
N SER A 198 8.88 11.25 19.00
CA SER A 198 7.96 10.31 18.35
C SER A 198 8.27 8.87 18.71
N LEU A 199 7.23 8.15 19.14
CA LEU A 199 7.27 6.74 19.50
C LEU A 199 6.41 5.89 18.54
N VAL A 200 5.81 6.54 17.55
CA VAL A 200 4.92 5.94 16.57
C VAL A 200 5.46 6.13 15.17
N LYS A 201 5.16 5.15 14.32
CA LYS A 201 5.44 5.24 12.89
C LYS A 201 4.30 4.58 12.11
N PRO A 202 4.05 4.98 10.87
CA PRO A 202 3.15 4.25 10.00
C PRO A 202 3.60 2.80 9.86
N PHE A 203 2.67 1.86 9.86
CA PHE A 203 3.01 0.47 9.52
C PHE A 203 3.40 0.38 8.04
N PRO A 204 4.45 -0.38 7.68
CA PRO A 204 4.82 -0.62 6.30
C PRO A 204 3.82 -1.57 5.64
N MET A 205 2.74 -1.02 5.06
CA MET A 205 1.70 -1.82 4.41
C MET A 205 2.21 -2.65 3.23
N ALA A 206 3.26 -2.18 2.55
CA ALA A 206 3.92 -2.93 1.49
C ALA A 206 4.37 -4.32 1.95
N ASP A 207 4.90 -4.44 3.16
CA ASP A 207 5.41 -5.73 3.70
C ASP A 207 4.26 -6.68 4.09
N ILE A 208 3.11 -6.14 4.46
CA ILE A 208 1.93 -6.91 4.91
C ILE A 208 1.12 -7.40 3.71
N LEU A 209 0.94 -6.53 2.71
CA LEU A 209 0.23 -6.84 1.47
C LEU A 209 1.12 -7.56 0.46
N ASP A 210 2.39 -7.83 0.81
CA ASP A 210 3.29 -8.64 0.02
C ASP A 210 2.84 -10.11 -0.01
N ALA A 211 1.88 -10.39 -0.89
CA ALA A 211 1.43 -11.72 -1.22
C ALA A 211 2.42 -12.46 -2.15
N SER A 212 3.59 -11.89 -2.49
CA SER A 212 4.56 -12.56 -3.36
C SER A 212 5.10 -13.87 -2.78
N LYS A 213 5.04 -14.01 -1.45
CA LYS A 213 5.40 -15.24 -0.72
C LYS A 213 4.32 -16.32 -0.85
N GLU A 214 3.09 -15.94 -1.18
CA GLU A 214 1.97 -16.86 -1.35
C GLU A 214 1.82 -17.27 -2.82
N ARG A 215 1.95 -18.56 -3.08
CA ARG A 215 1.83 -19.12 -4.44
C ARG A 215 0.39 -19.51 -4.78
N LEU A 216 -0.54 -18.58 -4.66
CA LEU A 216 -1.97 -18.84 -4.89
C LEU A 216 -2.27 -19.26 -6.34
N PHE A 217 -1.48 -18.79 -7.30
CA PHE A 217 -1.68 -19.02 -8.74
C PHE A 217 -0.47 -19.67 -9.42
N ALA A 218 0.29 -20.53 -8.71
CA ALA A 218 1.48 -21.17 -9.28
C ALA A 218 1.23 -21.96 -10.58
N THR A 219 0.01 -22.47 -10.77
CA THR A 219 -0.40 -23.22 -11.96
C THR A 219 -0.89 -22.31 -13.09
N LEU A 220 -1.17 -21.03 -12.81
CA LEU A 220 -1.68 -20.11 -13.82
C LEU A 220 -0.54 -19.69 -14.75
N VAL A 221 -0.67 -20.06 -16.02
CA VAL A 221 0.29 -19.66 -17.06
C VAL A 221 0.03 -18.20 -17.44
N PRO A 222 1.04 -17.31 -17.40
CA PRO A 222 0.87 -15.93 -17.81
C PRO A 222 0.43 -15.81 -19.27
N ASP A 223 -0.47 -14.87 -19.55
CA ASP A 223 -1.03 -14.63 -20.89
C ASP A 223 0.06 -14.35 -21.94
N ASN A 224 1.15 -13.68 -21.56
CA ASN A 224 2.29 -13.45 -22.43
C ASN A 224 2.97 -14.76 -22.86
N SER A 225 3.10 -15.73 -21.95
CA SER A 225 3.66 -17.05 -22.25
C SER A 225 2.73 -17.88 -23.13
N ALA A 226 1.42 -17.83 -22.87
CA ALA A 226 0.41 -18.50 -23.69
C ALA A 226 0.37 -17.94 -25.12
N LYS A 227 0.43 -16.61 -25.27
CA LYS A 227 0.53 -15.93 -26.57
C LYS A 227 1.83 -16.27 -27.31
N ALA A 228 2.95 -16.34 -26.60
CA ALA A 228 4.24 -16.73 -27.18
C ALA A 228 4.21 -18.18 -27.69
N LEU A 229 3.63 -19.10 -26.90
CA LEU A 229 3.47 -20.49 -27.30
C LEU A 229 2.57 -20.63 -28.54
N SER A 230 1.44 -19.92 -28.58
CA SER A 230 0.55 -19.90 -29.74
C SER A 230 1.25 -19.42 -31.02
N ARG A 231 2.04 -18.34 -30.93
CA ARG A 231 2.85 -17.85 -32.04
C ARG A 231 3.90 -18.87 -32.49
N TYR A 232 4.55 -19.54 -31.54
CA TYR A 232 5.53 -20.58 -31.84
C TYR A 232 4.89 -21.75 -32.60
N THR A 233 3.75 -22.26 -32.13
CA THR A 233 3.00 -23.34 -32.80
C THR A 233 2.63 -22.93 -34.22
N GLN A 234 2.13 -21.70 -34.41
CA GLN A 234 1.80 -21.18 -35.74
C GLN A 234 3.03 -21.13 -36.67
N MET A 235 4.19 -20.69 -36.17
CA MET A 235 5.43 -20.69 -36.95
C MET A 235 5.87 -22.10 -37.33
N VAL A 236 5.73 -23.07 -36.42
CA VAL A 236 6.05 -24.48 -36.68
C VAL A 236 5.14 -25.05 -37.77
N ASP A 237 3.83 -24.82 -37.67
CA ASP A 237 2.86 -25.28 -38.66
C ASP A 237 3.13 -24.68 -40.05
N ASP A 238 3.47 -23.38 -40.10
CA ASP A 238 3.83 -22.71 -41.35
C ASP A 238 5.11 -23.29 -41.97
N ILE A 239 6.14 -23.59 -41.16
CA ILE A 239 7.37 -24.24 -41.65
C ILE A 239 7.06 -25.64 -42.18
N ILE A 240 6.29 -26.44 -41.44
CA ILE A 240 5.90 -27.80 -41.86
C ILE A 240 5.15 -27.74 -43.19
N ARG A 241 4.19 -26.83 -43.33
CA ARG A 241 3.43 -26.65 -44.58
C ARG A 241 4.34 -26.30 -45.75
N VAL A 242 5.21 -25.30 -45.59
CA VAL A 242 6.12 -24.85 -46.66
C VAL A 242 7.08 -25.97 -47.08
N GLN A 243 7.64 -26.72 -46.12
CA GLN A 243 8.55 -27.82 -46.42
C GLN A 243 7.83 -28.99 -47.10
N ALA A 244 6.61 -29.33 -46.67
CA ALA A 244 5.81 -30.37 -47.30
C ALA A 244 5.44 -30.00 -48.76
N GLU A 245 5.03 -28.75 -49.00
CA GLU A 245 4.75 -28.23 -50.34
C GLU A 245 6.00 -28.25 -51.23
N THR A 246 7.15 -27.83 -50.70
CA THR A 246 8.43 -27.83 -51.42
C THR A 246 8.85 -29.26 -51.79
N LEU A 247 8.73 -30.21 -50.86
CA LEU A 247 9.04 -31.61 -51.10
C LEU A 247 8.11 -32.22 -52.15
N GLN A 248 6.81 -31.93 -52.07
CA GLN A 248 5.83 -32.39 -53.04
C GLN A 248 6.14 -31.85 -54.45
N GLN A 249 6.37 -30.55 -54.58
CA GLN A 249 6.76 -29.92 -55.86
C GLN A 249 8.07 -30.49 -56.40
N GLY A 250 9.06 -30.73 -55.53
CA GLY A 250 10.32 -31.36 -55.89
C GLY A 250 10.14 -32.79 -56.40
N SER A 251 9.30 -33.57 -55.72
CA SER A 251 8.96 -34.95 -56.11
C SER A 251 8.21 -35.01 -57.45
N GLU A 252 7.23 -34.11 -57.64
CA GLU A 252 6.49 -33.97 -58.90
C GLU A 252 7.43 -33.57 -60.04
N THR A 253 8.31 -32.60 -59.81
CA THR A 253 9.31 -32.16 -60.80
C THR A 253 10.28 -33.29 -61.15
N ALA A 254 10.81 -34.01 -60.15
CA ALA A 254 11.69 -35.15 -60.37
C ALA A 254 10.97 -36.26 -61.17
N SER A 255 9.71 -36.54 -60.84
CA SER A 255 8.88 -37.52 -61.56
C SER A 255 8.65 -37.12 -63.02
N ILE A 256 8.39 -35.83 -63.29
CA ILE A 256 8.25 -35.31 -64.65
C ILE A 256 9.58 -35.45 -65.41
N ARG A 257 10.71 -35.05 -64.81
CA ARG A 257 12.04 -35.17 -65.44
C ARG A 257 12.44 -36.61 -65.72
N LEU A 258 12.17 -37.54 -64.80
CA LEU A 258 12.42 -38.96 -65.01
C LEU A 258 11.60 -39.49 -66.18
N LYS A 259 10.32 -39.11 -66.28
CA LYS A 259 9.46 -39.43 -67.42
C LYS A 259 9.98 -38.82 -68.73
N GLU A 260 10.44 -37.57 -68.74
CA GLU A 260 11.04 -36.92 -69.93
C GLU A 260 12.31 -37.66 -70.42
N MET A 261 13.04 -38.31 -69.52
CA MET A 261 14.25 -39.09 -69.83
C MET A 261 13.95 -40.57 -70.15
N ASP A 262 12.67 -40.94 -70.24
CA ASP A 262 12.19 -42.32 -70.35
C ASP A 262 12.77 -43.23 -69.24
N LEU A 263 13.10 -42.67 -68.07
CA LEU A 263 13.60 -43.43 -66.92
C LEU A 263 12.42 -43.88 -66.03
N PRO A 264 12.48 -45.10 -65.47
CA PRO A 264 13.58 -46.06 -65.52
C PRO A 264 13.59 -46.96 -66.78
N HIS A 265 12.60 -46.82 -67.67
CA HIS A 265 12.41 -47.69 -68.85
C HIS A 265 13.64 -47.80 -69.74
N SER A 266 14.38 -46.71 -69.97
CA SER A 266 15.62 -46.69 -70.76
C SER A 266 16.73 -47.55 -70.15
N ILE A 267 16.81 -47.64 -68.81
CA ILE A 267 17.78 -48.51 -68.11
C ILE A 267 17.31 -49.97 -68.17
N LEU A 268 16.01 -50.21 -67.91
CA LEU A 268 15.44 -51.55 -67.96
C LEU A 268 15.48 -52.16 -69.38
N ALA A 269 15.38 -51.34 -70.43
CA ALA A 269 15.53 -51.76 -71.82
C ALA A 269 16.97 -52.18 -72.17
N LEU A 270 17.98 -51.57 -71.53
CA LEU A 270 19.39 -51.94 -71.69
C LEU A 270 19.75 -53.24 -70.96
N ASP A 271 19.05 -53.55 -69.86
CA ASP A 271 19.30 -54.76 -69.04
C ASP A 271 18.80 -56.07 -69.70
N GLY A 272 18.15 -55.99 -70.87
CA GLY A 272 17.88 -57.16 -71.72
C GLY A 272 16.91 -58.20 -71.13
N ILE A 273 16.19 -57.86 -70.06
CA ILE A 273 15.18 -58.74 -69.47
C ILE A 273 13.81 -58.35 -70.06
N PHE A 274 13.31 -59.17 -71.01
CA PHE A 274 11.96 -59.07 -71.59
C PHE A 274 10.85 -59.47 -70.60
N SER A 275 10.91 -59.04 -69.35
CA SER A 275 9.79 -59.11 -68.40
C SER A 275 9.15 -57.73 -68.26
N LEU A 276 7.82 -57.68 -68.18
CA LEU A 276 7.08 -56.44 -67.91
C LEU A 276 7.76 -55.66 -66.75
N PRO A 277 8.07 -54.35 -66.91
CA PRO A 277 8.66 -53.55 -65.84
C PRO A 277 7.88 -53.72 -64.54
N ALA A 278 8.60 -53.91 -63.42
CA ALA A 278 7.97 -54.18 -62.12
C ALA A 278 6.97 -53.09 -61.73
N ASP A 279 7.30 -51.83 -62.01
CA ASP A 279 6.43 -50.68 -61.73
C ASP A 279 5.11 -50.75 -62.52
N ILE A 280 5.14 -51.14 -63.81
CA ILE A 280 3.93 -51.33 -64.61
C ILE A 280 3.13 -52.53 -64.09
N LYS A 281 3.82 -53.59 -63.64
CA LYS A 281 3.17 -54.75 -63.05
C LYS A 281 2.48 -54.40 -61.73
N GLU A 282 3.13 -53.61 -60.87
CA GLU A 282 2.56 -53.10 -59.61
C GLU A 282 1.41 -52.12 -59.87
N ASP A 283 1.53 -51.22 -60.84
CA ASP A 283 0.44 -50.31 -61.24
C ASP A 283 -0.77 -51.10 -61.78
N VAL A 284 -0.53 -52.13 -62.60
CA VAL A 284 -1.58 -53.03 -63.10
C VAL A 284 -2.22 -53.82 -61.95
N GLU A 285 -1.43 -54.33 -61.01
CA GLU A 285 -1.94 -55.02 -59.82
C GLU A 285 -2.75 -54.07 -58.92
N ALA A 286 -2.29 -52.83 -58.71
CA ALA A 286 -3.00 -51.81 -57.95
C ALA A 286 -4.35 -51.45 -58.59
N VAL A 287 -4.37 -51.26 -59.92
CA VAL A 287 -5.61 -51.03 -60.68
C VAL A 287 -6.55 -52.24 -60.58
N LEU A 288 -6.02 -53.47 -60.61
CA LEU A 288 -6.81 -54.69 -60.42
C LEU A 288 -7.40 -54.80 -59.01
N VAL A 289 -6.64 -54.43 -57.97
CA VAL A 289 -7.12 -54.43 -56.58
C VAL A 289 -8.27 -53.43 -56.38
N VAL A 290 -8.24 -52.29 -57.07
CA VAL A 290 -9.32 -51.28 -57.03
C VAL A 290 -10.52 -51.69 -57.90
N GLY A 291 -10.52 -52.90 -58.45
CA GLY A 291 -11.65 -53.49 -59.20
C GLY A 291 -11.47 -53.47 -60.73
N GLY A 292 -10.32 -52.98 -61.22
CA GLY A 292 -10.01 -52.94 -62.64
C GLY A 292 -11.01 -52.13 -63.47
N PRO A 293 -11.09 -52.36 -64.79
CA PRO A 293 -12.01 -51.63 -65.65
C PRO A 293 -13.49 -51.87 -65.29
N ALA A 294 -13.83 -53.03 -64.73
CA ALA A 294 -15.19 -53.35 -64.31
C ALA A 294 -15.67 -52.50 -63.11
N GLY A 295 -14.75 -52.16 -62.18
CA GLY A 295 -15.05 -51.24 -61.08
C GLY A 295 -15.33 -49.82 -61.58
N LEU A 296 -14.56 -49.35 -62.58
CA LEU A 296 -14.76 -48.05 -63.21
C LEU A 296 -16.09 -47.97 -63.99
N ASP A 297 -16.45 -49.04 -64.72
CA ASP A 297 -17.72 -49.14 -65.44
C ASP A 297 -18.93 -49.16 -64.48
N ALA A 298 -18.78 -49.77 -63.30
CA ALA A 298 -19.81 -49.79 -62.27
C ALA A 298 -20.05 -48.40 -61.66
N GLU A 299 -19.00 -47.63 -61.38
CA GLU A 299 -19.15 -46.23 -60.95
C GLU A 299 -19.71 -45.33 -62.06
N PHE A 300 -19.30 -45.52 -63.32
CA PHE A 300 -19.85 -44.78 -64.45
C PHE A 300 -21.35 -45.04 -64.68
N GLN A 301 -21.83 -46.25 -64.36
CA GLN A 301 -23.27 -46.55 -64.38
C GLN A 301 -24.02 -45.89 -63.21
N GLN A 302 -23.42 -45.81 -62.02
CA GLN A 302 -24.01 -45.10 -60.88
C GLN A 302 -24.12 -43.59 -61.10
N LEU A 303 -23.17 -42.99 -61.84
CA LEU A 303 -23.20 -41.56 -62.20
C LEU A 303 -24.23 -41.21 -63.30
N ARG A 304 -24.82 -42.20 -63.98
CA ARG A 304 -25.86 -42.01 -65.03
C ARG A 304 -27.30 -42.16 -64.51
N THR A 305 -27.46 -42.46 -63.22
CA THR A 305 -28.74 -42.43 -62.48
C THR A 305 -28.82 -41.19 -61.60
#